data_AF-G2QSR8-F1
#
_entry.id   AF-G2QSR8-F1
#
_cell.length_a   1.000
_cell.length_b   1.000
_cell.length_c   1.000
_cell.angle_alpha   90.00
_cell.angle_beta   90.00
_cell.angle_gamma   90.00
#
_symmetry.space_group_name_H-M   'P 1'
#
loop_
_entity.id
_entity.type
_entity.pdbx_description
1 polymer ?
#
loop_
_entity_poly.entity_id
_entity_poly.type
_entity_poly.pdbx_seq_one_letter_code
_entity_poly.pdbx_strand_id
1 'polypeptide(L)' 'YIKKVYKVLRRLRDIGLNLDLKKYIFIVKEVKYLRYIVEIGVYIYPNPKKIKAIYK' A
#
# COMPACT_ATOMS: atom_id res chain seq x y z
N TYR A 1 2.31 6.06 14.27
CA TYR A 1 2.26 5.58 12.86
C TYR A 1 2.95 6.53 11.89
N ILE A 2 2.54 7.80 11.84
CA ILE A 2 3.12 8.83 10.94
C ILE A 2 4.65 8.98 11.07
N LYS A 3 5.21 8.92 12.30
CA LYS A 3 6.66 8.97 12.55
C LYS A 3 7.44 7.86 11.80
N LYS A 4 6.86 6.67 11.66
CA LYS A 4 7.48 5.56 10.90
C LYS A 4 7.48 5.84 9.40
N VAL A 5 6.40 6.41 8.87
CA VAL A 5 6.30 6.82 7.46
C VAL A 5 7.37 7.86 7.12
N TYR A 6 7.50 8.91 7.92
CA TYR A 6 8.55 9.92 7.73
C TYR A 6 9.96 9.34 7.79
N LYS A 7 10.21 8.37 8.68
CA LYS A 7 11.51 7.68 8.75
C LYS A 7 11.83 6.93 7.45
N VAL A 8 10.84 6.27 6.84
CA VAL A 8 11.02 5.57 5.56
C VAL A 8 11.24 6.56 4.42
N LEU A 9 10.41 7.61 4.33
CA LEU A 9 10.55 8.65 3.31
C LEU A 9 11.93 9.33 3.36
N ARG A 10 12.43 9.61 4.57
CA ARG A 10 13.78 10.17 4.76
C ARG A 10 14.86 9.23 4.21
N ARG A 11 14.82 7.95 4.56
CA ARG A 11 15.79 6.96 4.07
C ARG A 11 15.80 6.82 2.56
N LEU A 12 14.62 6.85 1.92
CA LEU A 12 14.51 6.80 0.46
C LEU A 12 15.14 8.03 -0.18
N ARG A 13 14.91 9.21 0.40
CA ARG A 13 15.54 10.46 -0.05
C ARG A 13 17.06 10.44 0.12
N ASP A 14 17.55 9.91 1.24
CA ASP A 14 18.99 9.84 1.55
C ASP A 14 19.77 8.99 0.52
N ILE A 15 19.11 8.02 -0.13
CA ILE A 15 19.69 7.17 -1.20
C ILE A 15 19.35 7.68 -2.62
N GLY A 16 18.75 8.87 -2.75
CA GLY A 16 18.42 9.48 -4.04
C GLY A 16 17.12 8.97 -4.68
N LEU A 17 16.30 8.18 -3.98
CA LEU A 17 14.97 7.78 -4.45
C LEU A 17 13.93 8.84 -4.09
N ASN A 18 13.66 9.76 -5.03
CA ASN A 18 12.60 10.74 -4.88
C ASN A 18 11.24 10.14 -5.23
N LEU A 19 10.32 10.18 -4.26
CA LEU A 19 8.93 9.79 -4.44
C LEU A 19 8.10 11.02 -4.84
N ASP A 20 7.25 10.87 -5.85
CA ASP A 20 6.20 11.84 -6.15
C ASP A 20 5.04 11.66 -5.16
N LEU A 21 5.03 12.48 -4.10
CA LEU A 21 4.05 12.40 -3.02
C LEU A 21 2.60 12.57 -3.51
N LYS A 22 2.37 13.18 -4.69
CA LYS A 22 1.02 13.32 -5.25
C LYS A 22 0.40 11.99 -5.66
N LYS A 23 1.21 10.97 -5.95
CA LYS A 23 0.75 9.63 -6.38
C LYS A 23 0.37 8.72 -5.21
N TYR A 24 0.72 9.09 -3.98
CA TYR A 24 0.57 8.23 -2.82
C TYR A 24 -0.52 8.73 -1.89
N ILE A 25 -1.32 7.80 -1.37
CA ILE A 25 -2.34 8.09 -0.37
C ILE A 25 -1.91 7.41 0.93
N PHE A 26 -1.82 8.19 2.00
CA PHE A 26 -1.42 7.72 3.33
C PHE A 26 -2.63 7.70 4.27
N ILE A 27 -2.58 6.84 5.29
CA ILE A 27 -3.61 6.78 6.35
C ILE A 27 -5.00 6.50 5.77
N VAL A 28 -5.07 5.51 4.87
CA VAL A 28 -6.33 5.03 4.28
C VAL A 28 -6.80 3.77 5.00
N LYS A 29 -8.13 3.56 5.03
CA LYS A 29 -8.75 2.37 5.61
C LYS A 29 -8.42 1.09 4.83
N GLU A 30 -8.34 1.20 3.50
CA GLU A 30 -8.10 0.11 2.57
C GLU A 30 -6.95 0.45 1.62
N VAL A 31 -6.05 -0.50 1.37
CA VAL A 31 -4.93 -0.36 0.42
C VAL A 31 -4.78 -1.64 -0.41
N LYS A 32 -4.42 -1.48 -1.68
CA LYS A 32 -4.04 -2.60 -2.55
C LYS A 32 -2.54 -2.83 -2.48
N TYR A 33 -2.12 -4.05 -2.15
CA TYR A 33 -0.71 -4.42 -2.10
C TYR A 33 -0.51 -5.86 -2.57
N LEU A 34 0.41 -6.07 -3.51
CA LEU A 34 0.73 -7.40 -4.07
C LEU A 34 -0.49 -8.24 -4.49
N ARG A 35 -1.52 -7.61 -5.09
CA ARG A 35 -2.80 -8.22 -5.51
C ARG A 35 -3.77 -8.57 -4.36
N TYR A 36 -3.40 -8.25 -3.13
CA TYR A 36 -4.27 -8.30 -1.97
C TYR A 36 -4.91 -6.95 -1.71
N ILE A 37 -6.05 -7.00 -1.06
CA ILE A 37 -6.70 -5.88 -0.42
C ILE A 37 -6.42 -6.02 1.08
N VAL A 38 -5.84 -4.97 1.66
CA VAL A 38 -5.53 -4.87 3.08
C VAL A 38 -6.48 -3.85 3.70
N GLU A 39 -7.38 -4.32 4.57
CA GLU A 39 -8.31 -3.46 5.31
C GLU A 39 -7.91 -3.43 6.79
N ILE A 40 -7.76 -2.22 7.34
CA ILE A 40 -7.36 -2.03 8.74
C ILE A 40 -8.42 -2.63 9.67
N GLY A 41 -7.99 -3.55 10.54
CA GLY A 41 -8.83 -4.14 11.59
C GLY A 41 -9.80 -5.21 11.11
N VAL A 42 -9.72 -5.64 9.84
CA VAL A 42 -10.65 -6.62 9.29
C VAL A 42 -9.93 -7.83 8.71
N TYR A 43 -9.29 -7.70 7.55
CA TYR A 43 -8.72 -8.84 6.83
C TYR A 43 -7.67 -8.41 5.80
N ILE A 44 -6.83 -9.38 5.43
CA ILE A 44 -5.99 -9.33 4.23
C ILE A 44 -6.51 -10.43 3.31
N TYR A 45 -7.04 -10.06 2.15
CA TYR A 45 -7.69 -11.00 1.24
C TYR A 45 -7.30 -10.76 -0.21
N PRO A 46 -7.28 -11.82 -1.05
CA PRO A 46 -6.93 -11.66 -2.45
C PRO A 46 -8.06 -10.89 -3.17
N ASN A 47 -7.69 -10.07 -4.15
CA ASN A 47 -8.65 -9.28 -4.90
C ASN A 47 -9.72 -10.19 -5.56
N PRO A 48 -11.02 -10.06 -5.20
CA PRO A 48 -12.08 -10.93 -5.70
C PRO A 48 -12.18 -10.96 -7.23
N LYS A 49 -11.90 -9.83 -7.89
CA LYS A 49 -11.90 -9.75 -9.36
C LYS A 49 -10.84 -10.67 -10.00
N LYS A 50 -9.70 -10.85 -9.34
CA LYS A 50 -8.64 -11.75 -9.82
C LYS A 50 -8.98 -13.21 -9.54
N ILE A 51 -9.56 -13.50 -8.38
CA ILE A 51 -10.04 -14.86 -8.06
C ILE A 51 -11.06 -15.30 -9.11
N LYS A 52 -12.03 -14.43 -9.44
CA LYS A 52 -13.06 -14.69 -10.46
C LYS A 52 -12.48 -14.99 -11.85
N ALA A 53 -11.31 -14.45 -12.19
CA ALA A 53 -10.65 -14.70 -13.47
C ALA A 53 -9.95 -16.07 -13.56
N ILE A 54 -9.71 -16.75 -12.43
CA ILE A 54 -9.11 -18.10 -12.38
C ILE A 54 -10.18 -19.18 -12.46
N TYR A 55 -11.37 -18.93 -11.88
CA TYR A 55 -12.49 -19.88 -11.90
C TYR A 55 -13.28 -19.88 -13.22
N LYS A 56 -12.80 -19.18 -14.26
CA LYS A 56 -13.34 -19.19 -15.62
C LYS A 56 -12.37 -19.90 -16.54
#